data_AF-A0AAJ6JSC1-F1
#
_entry.id   AF-A0AAJ6JSC1-F1
#
_cell.length_a   1.000
_cell.length_b   1.000
_cell.length_c   1.000
_cell.angle_alpha   90.00
_cell.angle_beta   90.00
_cell.angle_gamma   90.00
#
_symmetry.space_group_name_H-M   'P 1'
#
loop_
_entity.id
_entity.type
_entity.pdbx_description
1 polymer ?
#
loop_
_entity_poly.entity_id
_entity_poly.type
_entity_poly.pdbx_seq_one_letter_code
_entity_poly.pdbx_strand_id
1 'polypeptide(L)' 'MCDWLVPTRDVYQDRGMVGDGVIDIGFYRRLLDDIGYDGPFEIEIFSKLDWWLRDPEETTRVCVERCAPFVGPRPTCAL' A
#
# COMPACT_ATOMS: atom_id res chain seq x y z
N MET A 1 2.62 1.40 -3.72
CA MET A 1 1.97 0.69 -2.60
C MET A 1 0.73 0.04 -3.14
N CYS A 2 0.65 -1.27 -2.94
CA CYS A 2 -0.45 -2.17 -3.26
C CYS A 2 -0.22 -3.45 -2.47
N ASP A 3 -1.15 -4.39 -2.53
CA ASP A 3 -1.01 -5.68 -1.88
C ASP A 3 -1.10 -6.84 -2.89
N TRP A 4 -0.57 -7.99 -2.48
CA TRP A 4 -0.65 -9.23 -3.26
C TRP A 4 -1.73 -10.14 -2.69
N LEU A 5 -2.76 -10.42 -3.49
CA LEU A 5 -3.84 -11.32 -3.10
C LEU A 5 -3.40 -12.79 -3.22
N VAL A 6 -3.79 -13.62 -2.26
CA VAL A 6 -3.57 -15.07 -2.31
C VAL A 6 -4.87 -15.81 -2.03
N PRO A 7 -5.39 -16.60 -3.00
CA PRO A 7 -4.89 -16.75 -4.36
C PRO A 7 -5.08 -15.46 -5.19
N THR A 8 -4.15 -15.17 -6.10
CA THR A 8 -4.34 -14.15 -7.14
C THR A 8 -5.09 -14.75 -8.33
N ARG A 9 -5.99 -13.98 -8.96
CA ARG A 9 -6.74 -14.39 -10.15
C ARG A 9 -6.04 -13.97 -11.44
N ASP A 10 -5.22 -12.92 -11.39
CA ASP A 10 -4.44 -12.39 -12.52
C ASP A 10 -3.15 -11.76 -11.99
N VAL A 11 -2.00 -12.26 -12.44
CA VAL A 11 -0.67 -11.83 -11.95
C VAL A 11 -0.34 -10.37 -12.29
N TYR A 12 -1.02 -9.76 -13.25
CA TYR A 12 -0.80 -8.37 -13.67
C TYR A 12 -1.89 -7.43 -13.15
N GLN A 13 -3.18 -7.82 -13.23
CA GLN A 13 -4.31 -6.92 -13.02
C GLN A 13 -5.18 -7.25 -11.79
N ASP A 14 -4.66 -8.05 -10.85
CA ASP A 14 -5.37 -8.43 -9.62
C ASP A 14 -4.60 -8.05 -8.35
N ARG A 15 -4.02 -6.85 -8.33
CA ARG A 15 -3.43 -6.27 -7.11
C ARG A 15 -4.54 -5.86 -6.14
N GLY A 16 -4.29 -6.07 -4.85
CA GLY A 16 -5.17 -5.68 -3.76
C GLY A 16 -4.90 -4.26 -3.27
N MET A 17 -5.87 -3.69 -2.56
CA MET A 17 -5.63 -2.51 -1.73
C MET A 17 -4.70 -2.88 -0.59
N VAL A 18 -3.92 -1.92 -0.12
CA VAL A 18 -3.09 -2.07 1.08
C VAL A 18 -3.92 -2.71 2.21
N GLY A 19 -3.45 -3.85 2.73
CA GLY A 19 -4.09 -4.60 3.81
C GLY A 19 -5.07 -5.69 3.38
N ASP A 20 -5.40 -5.83 2.09
CA ASP A 20 -6.23 -6.93 1.59
C ASP A 20 -5.43 -8.21 1.32
N GLY A 21 -4.11 -8.11 1.21
CA GLY A 21 -3.24 -9.19 0.76
C GLY A 21 -2.28 -9.69 1.83
N VAL A 22 -1.16 -10.24 1.38
CA VAL A 22 -0.18 -10.94 2.23
C VAL A 22 1.13 -10.17 2.42
N ILE A 23 1.28 -8.97 1.84
CA ILE A 23 2.52 -8.21 1.96
C ILE A 23 2.60 -7.59 3.37
N ASP A 24 3.70 -7.85 4.09
CA ASP A 24 4.00 -7.15 5.35
C ASP A 24 4.51 -5.73 5.06
N ILE A 25 3.58 -4.82 4.81
CA ILE A 25 3.87 -3.41 4.50
C ILE A 25 4.55 -2.72 5.70
N GLY A 26 4.24 -3.14 6.92
CA GLY A 26 4.87 -2.60 8.14
C GLY A 26 6.36 -2.95 8.22
N PHE A 27 6.75 -4.17 7.83
CA PHE A 27 8.14 -4.56 7.72
C PHE A 27 8.92 -3.71 6.72
N TYR A 28 8.40 -3.55 5.50
CA TYR A 28 9.06 -2.73 4.49
C TYR A 28 9.11 -1.26 4.89
N ARG A 29 8.08 -0.75 5.58
CA ARG A 29 8.09 0.61 6.11
C ARG A 29 9.24 0.82 7.10
N ARG A 30 9.47 -0.13 8.02
CA ARG A 30 10.61 -0.09 8.97
C ARG A 30 11.95 -0.20 8.24
N LEU A 31 12.06 -1.04 7.22
CA LEU A 31 13.27 -1.14 6.41
C LEU A 31 13.60 0.19 5.71
N LEU A 32 12.58 0.90 5.21
CA LEU A 32 12.73 2.24 4.64
C LEU A 32 13.14 3.27 5.70
N ASP A 33 12.64 3.17 6.94
CA ASP A 33 13.11 4.01 8.05
C ASP A 33 14.62 3.83 8.31
N ASP A 34 15.06 2.57 8.37
CA ASP A 34 16.43 2.18 8.72
C ASP A 34 17.46 2.68 7.69
N ILE A 35 17.09 2.69 6.40
CA ILE A 35 17.96 3.21 5.33
C ILE A 35 17.86 4.73 5.15
N GLY A 36 17.03 5.41 5.95
CA GLY A 36 16.85 6.86 5.89
C GLY A 36 16.07 7.35 4.66
N TYR A 37 15.09 6.58 4.18
CA TYR A 37 14.25 7.00 3.06
C TYR A 37 13.19 8.02 3.53
N ASP A 38 13.30 9.25 3.05
CA ASP A 38 12.39 10.37 3.34
C ASP A 38 11.58 10.82 2.10
N GLY A 39 11.53 9.98 1.05
CA GLY A 39 10.86 10.28 -0.20
C GLY A 39 9.34 10.02 -0.20
N PRO A 40 8.66 10.30 -1.34
CA PRO A 40 7.22 10.07 -1.47
C PRO A 40 6.88 8.59 -1.54
N PHE A 41 5.74 8.22 -0.95
CA PHE A 41 5.13 6.91 -1.13
C PHE A 41 4.08 6.98 -2.23
N GLU A 42 4.27 6.20 -3.29
CA GLU A 42 3.31 6.08 -4.38
C GLU A 42 2.31 4.96 -4.08
N ILE A 43 1.04 5.09 -4.48
CA ILE A 43 0.06 4.01 -4.49
C ILE A 43 -0.17 3.60 -5.95
N GLU A 44 0.04 2.33 -6.30
CA GLU A 44 -0.06 1.83 -7.68
C GLU A 44 -0.81 0.48 -7.69
N ILE A 45 -2.09 0.52 -8.04
CA ILE A 45 -2.99 -0.64 -7.99
C ILE A 45 -3.57 -0.91 -9.38
N PHE A 46 -3.22 -2.05 -9.96
CA PHE A 46 -3.88 -2.63 -11.12
C PHE A 46 -4.91 -3.65 -10.66
N SER A 47 -6.21 -3.31 -10.69
CA SER A 47 -7.28 -4.10 -10.08
C SER A 47 -8.52 -4.15 -10.96
N LYS A 48 -8.36 -4.74 -12.15
CA LYS A 48 -9.41 -4.86 -13.18
C LYS A 48 -10.63 -5.63 -12.69
N LEU A 49 -10.44 -6.53 -11.73
CA LEU A 49 -11.46 -7.45 -11.24
C LEU A 49 -12.12 -6.96 -9.94
N ASP A 50 -11.73 -5.80 -9.41
CA ASP A 50 -12.29 -5.24 -8.18
C ASP A 50 -12.22 -3.71 -8.13
N TRP A 51 -11.12 -3.11 -7.67
CA TRP A 51 -11.08 -1.68 -7.32
C TRP A 51 -11.30 -0.74 -8.51
N TRP A 52 -10.99 -1.14 -9.75
CA TRP A 52 -11.30 -0.34 -10.94
C TRP A 52 -12.79 -0.32 -11.31
N LEU A 53 -13.60 -1.21 -10.71
CA LEU A 53 -15.05 -1.31 -10.95
C LEU A 53 -15.86 -0.52 -9.92
N ARG A 54 -15.22 0.01 -8.87
CA ARG A 54 -15.85 0.76 -7.80
C ARG A 54 -15.87 2.26 -8.11
N ASP A 55 -16.57 3.01 -7.26
CA ASP A 55 -16.56 4.46 -7.35
C ASP A 55 -15.12 5.02 -7.18
N PRO A 56 -14.66 5.94 -8.04
CA PRO A 56 -13.30 6.47 -7.96
C PRO A 56 -13.02 7.29 -6.69
N GLU A 57 -14.02 7.99 -6.16
CA GLU A 57 -13.88 8.76 -4.92
C GLU A 57 -13.75 7.82 -3.72
N GLU A 58 -14.58 6.77 -3.66
CA GLU A 58 -14.45 5.70 -2.68
C GLU A 58 -13.06 5.06 -2.75
N THR A 59 -12.64 4.65 -3.95
CA THR A 59 -11.35 3.99 -4.18
C THR A 59 -10.20 4.87 -3.71
N THR A 60 -10.20 6.15 -4.08
CA THR A 60 -9.15 7.10 -3.68
C THR A 60 -9.15 7.35 -2.18
N ARG A 61 -10.32 7.51 -1.57
CA ARG A 61 -10.45 7.70 -0.12
C ARG A 61 -9.89 6.50 0.64
N VAL A 62 -10.26 5.28 0.26
CA VAL A 62 -9.78 4.05 0.91
C VAL A 62 -8.28 3.86 0.70
N CYS A 63 -7.74 4.17 -0.49
CA CYS A 63 -6.30 4.20 -0.74
C CYS A 63 -5.56 5.03 0.31
N VAL A 64 -6.00 6.28 0.50
CA VAL A 64 -5.39 7.22 1.44
C VAL A 64 -5.53 6.71 2.88
N GLU A 65 -6.73 6.31 3.29
CA GLU A 65 -6.99 5.84 4.66
C GLU A 65 -6.11 4.65 5.05
N ARG A 66 -5.95 3.68 4.14
CA ARG A 66 -5.18 2.46 4.43
C ARG A 66 -3.67 2.65 4.30
N CYS A 67 -3.21 3.63 3.52
CA CYS A 67 -1.80 3.96 3.44
C CYS A 67 -1.34 4.91 4.56
N ALA A 68 -2.23 5.74 5.10
CA ALA A 68 -1.91 6.76 6.10
C ALA A 68 -1.08 6.25 7.30
N PRO A 69 -1.29 5.04 7.86
CA PRO A 69 -0.47 4.53 8.96
C PRO A 69 1.01 4.32 8.60
N PHE A 70 1.34 4.21 7.31
CA PHE A 70 2.70 3.99 6.81
C PHE A 70 3.33 5.26 6.23
N VAL A 71 2.54 6.30 5.98
CA VAL A 71 3.01 7.53 5.34
C VAL A 71 3.14 8.61 6.40
N GLY A 72 4.37 8.97 6.72
CA GLY A 72 4.65 10.01 7.70
C GLY A 72 6.15 10.11 7.98
N PRO A 73 6.56 11.12 8.79
CA PRO A 73 7.94 11.29 9.19
C PRO A 73 8.50 10.00 9.81
N ARG A 74 9.78 9.72 9.56
CA ARG A 74 10.47 8.61 10.20
C ARG A 74 10.49 8.81 11.72
N PRO A 75 10.32 7.74 12.52
CA PRO A 75 10.47 7.84 13.97
C PRO A 75 11.87 8.37 14.31
N THR A 76 11.95 9.35 15.21
CA THR A 76 13.26 9.80 15.70
C THR A 76 13.83 8.71 16.59
N CYS A 77 15.06 8.26 16.33
CA CYS A 77 15.75 7.34 17.22
C CYS A 77 15.91 8.03 18.59
N ALA A 78 15.30 7.49 19.64
CA ALA A 78 15.57 7.95 21.00
C ALA A 78 17.00 7.54 21.34
N LEU A 79 17.88 8.53 21.47
CA LEU A 79 19.24 8.37 22.00
C LEU A 79 19.21 7.98 23.48
#